data_AF-A0A946KAJ5-F1
#
_entry.id   AF-A0A946KAJ5-F1
#
_cell.length_a   1.000
_cell.length_b   1.000
_cell.length_c   1.000
_cell.angle_alpha   90.00
_cell.angle_beta   90.00
_cell.angle_gamma   90.00
#
_symmetry.space_group_name_H-M   'P 1'
#
loop_
_entity.id
_entity.type
_entity.pdbx_description
1 polymer ?
#
loop_
_entity_poly.entity_id
_entity_poly.type
_entity_poly.pdbx_seq_one_letter_code
_entity_poly.pdbx_strand_id
1 'polypeptide(L)'
;MPTAPIVFEAESFSPISITILLVTGVLALLAAYTSGKVFIADSGEPSIPFLLQALTAFFIAIPCAKVGYTVMRDKEFEPYKGRSLTIRVLVCSIIYAALWYVRGTIGIENPEIWQWTFLAPLFLFIGGLTAVLSFDIDWGVGVSHYSFYVILIALMRYLAGLHPPL
;
A
#
# COMPACT_ATOMS: atom_id res chain seq x y z
N MET A 1 -19.41 -32.90 21.94
CA MET A 1 -18.45 -32.06 21.20
C MET A 1 -17.83 -32.94 20.12
N PRO A 2 -17.69 -32.48 18.87
CA PRO A 2 -16.91 -33.21 17.88
C PRO A 2 -15.48 -33.39 18.41
N THR A 3 -14.96 -34.62 18.43
CA THR A 3 -13.63 -34.98 18.95
C THR A 3 -12.55 -35.04 17.86
N ALA A 4 -12.92 -34.76 16.61
CA ALA A 4 -11.97 -34.74 15.50
C ALA A 4 -11.09 -33.49 15.60
N PRO A 5 -9.75 -33.63 15.54
CA PRO A 5 -8.85 -32.48 15.49
C PRO A 5 -9.12 -31.68 14.21
N ILE A 6 -9.21 -30.36 14.36
CA ILE A 6 -9.35 -29.43 13.23
C ILE A 6 -8.04 -29.48 12.44
N VAL A 7 -8.09 -29.99 11.21
CA VAL A 7 -6.92 -30.07 10.32
C VAL A 7 -6.83 -28.75 9.55
N PHE A 8 -5.80 -27.96 9.84
CA PHE A 8 -5.52 -26.73 9.10
C PHE A 8 -4.88 -27.08 7.75
N GLU A 9 -5.62 -26.88 6.65
CA GLU A 9 -5.01 -26.89 5.32
C GLU A 9 -4.17 -25.63 5.15
N ALA A 10 -2.86 -25.80 5.01
CA ALA A 10 -1.98 -24.71 4.63
C ALA A 10 -2.30 -24.31 3.18
N GLU A 11 -2.92 -23.15 2.99
CA GLU A 11 -3.09 -22.54 1.67
C GLU A 11 -1.69 -22.31 1.08
N SER A 12 -1.28 -23.17 0.14
CA SER A 12 -0.02 -22.99 -0.57
C SER A 12 -0.17 -21.85 -1.58
N PHE A 13 0.69 -20.84 -1.47
CA PHE A 13 0.75 -19.81 -2.51
C PHE A 13 1.14 -20.48 -3.82
N SER A 14 0.32 -20.31 -4.86
CA SER A 14 0.69 -20.76 -6.19
C SER A 14 2.01 -20.09 -6.58
N PRO A 15 3.05 -20.85 -6.97
CA PRO A 15 4.34 -20.29 -7.39
C PRO A 15 4.17 -19.22 -8.48
N ILE A 16 3.19 -19.42 -9.37
CA ILE A 16 2.85 -18.48 -10.45
C ILE A 16 2.40 -17.12 -9.89
N SER A 17 1.55 -17.11 -8.86
CA SER A 17 1.08 -15.86 -8.24
C SER A 17 2.22 -15.07 -7.61
N ILE A 18 3.18 -15.76 -6.98
CA ILE A 18 4.38 -15.12 -6.42
C ILE A 18 5.24 -14.55 -7.54
N THR A 19 5.50 -15.32 -8.60
CA THR A 19 6.29 -14.85 -9.75
C THR A 19 5.66 -13.62 -10.39
N ILE A 20 4.34 -13.62 -10.61
CA ILE A 20 3.63 -12.47 -11.17
C ILE A 20 3.77 -11.24 -10.27
N LEU A 21 3.61 -11.41 -8.95
CA LEU A 21 3.75 -10.32 -8.00
C LEU A 21 5.16 -9.71 -8.03
N LEU A 22 6.20 -10.56 -8.00
CA LEU A 22 7.59 -10.11 -8.04
C LEU A 22 7.92 -9.40 -9.36
N VAL A 23 7.55 -10.00 -10.50
CA VAL A 23 7.79 -9.39 -11.82
C VAL A 23 7.06 -8.06 -11.95
N THR A 24 5.78 -8.00 -11.55
CA THR A 24 4.99 -6.76 -11.60
C THR A 24 5.59 -5.69 -10.67
N GLY A 25 6.05 -6.09 -9.48
CA GLY A 25 6.72 -5.19 -8.55
C GLY A 25 8.00 -4.62 -9.12
N VAL A 26 8.87 -5.46 -9.69
CA VAL A 26 10.10 -5.01 -10.36
C VAL A 26 9.80 -4.09 -11.53
N LEU A 27 8.83 -4.43 -12.38
CA LEU A 27 8.41 -3.59 -13.50
C LEU A 27 7.86 -2.23 -13.02
N ALA A 28 7.10 -2.19 -11.94
CA ALA A 28 6.59 -0.95 -11.35
C ALA A 28 7.74 -0.06 -10.82
N LEU A 29 8.74 -0.65 -10.15
CA LEU A 29 9.92 0.08 -9.68
C LEU A 29 10.76 0.62 -10.86
N LEU A 30 10.94 -0.17 -11.92
CA LEU A 30 11.61 0.27 -13.15
C LEU A 30 10.83 1.38 -13.86
N ALA A 31 9.50 1.28 -13.91
CA ALA A 31 8.64 2.33 -14.47
C ALA A 31 8.77 3.65 -13.67
N ALA A 32 8.84 3.57 -12.33
CA ALA A 32 9.07 4.75 -11.49
C ALA A 32 10.44 5.40 -11.77
N TYR A 33 11.49 4.58 -11.82
CA TYR A 33 12.85 5.05 -12.13
C TYR A 33 12.93 5.72 -13.51
N THR A 34 12.39 5.07 -14.54
CA THR A 34 12.38 5.61 -15.91
C THR A 34 11.52 6.87 -16.04
N SER A 35 10.40 6.95 -15.32
CA SER A 35 9.56 8.16 -15.30
C SER A 35 10.33 9.39 -14.79
N GLY A 36 11.16 9.23 -13.77
CA GLY A 36 12.04 10.32 -13.29
C GLY A 36 13.11 10.76 -14.29
N LYS A 37 13.43 9.93 -15.29
CA LYS A 37 14.38 10.26 -16.38
C LYS A 37 13.71 10.81 -17.63
N VAL A 38 12.45 10.48 -17.86
CA VAL A 38 11.68 10.93 -19.03
C VAL A 38 11.03 12.29 -18.77
N PHE A 39 10.45 12.48 -17.58
CA PHE A 39 9.76 13.72 -17.21
C PHE A 39 10.71 14.65 -16.45
N ILE A 40 11.67 15.23 -17.16
CA ILE A 40 12.61 16.22 -16.61
C ILE A 40 12.18 17.61 -17.08
N ALA A 41 12.06 18.57 -16.14
CA ALA A 41 11.83 19.96 -16.48
C ALA A 41 13.10 20.63 -17.02
N ASP A 42 12.96 21.79 -17.67
CA ASP A 42 14.10 22.59 -18.17
C ASP A 42 15.10 22.96 -17.06
N SER A 43 14.67 22.95 -15.80
CA SER A 43 15.50 23.15 -14.60
C SER A 43 16.36 21.94 -14.19
N GLY A 44 16.20 20.78 -14.86
CA GLY A 44 16.88 19.52 -14.52
C GLY A 44 16.19 18.69 -13.43
N GLU A 45 15.12 19.21 -12.83
CA GLU A 45 14.35 18.53 -11.78
C GLU A 45 13.23 17.64 -12.37
N PRO A 46 12.91 16.48 -11.75
CA PRO A 46 11.79 15.65 -12.20
C PRO A 46 10.45 16.38 -12.07
N SER A 47 9.72 16.52 -13.18
CA SER A 47 8.40 17.17 -13.25
C SER A 47 7.34 16.18 -13.73
N ILE A 48 7.03 15.20 -12.87
CA ILE A 48 6.04 14.17 -13.18
C ILE A 48 4.63 14.74 -13.02
N PRO A 49 3.73 14.62 -14.01
CA PRO A 49 2.37 15.15 -13.92
C PRO A 49 1.61 14.63 -12.70
N PHE A 50 0.92 15.53 -11.99
CA PHE A 50 0.15 15.18 -10.79
C PHE A 50 -0.81 14.01 -11.02
N LEU A 51 -1.51 13.98 -12.16
CA LEU A 51 -2.44 12.89 -12.48
C LEU A 51 -1.74 11.53 -12.57
N LEU A 52 -0.51 11.47 -13.10
CA LEU A 52 0.24 10.22 -13.20
C LEU A 52 0.70 9.74 -11.81
N GLN A 53 1.15 10.67 -10.96
CA GLN A 53 1.43 10.37 -9.56
C GLN A 53 0.17 9.86 -8.85
N ALA A 54 -0.98 10.47 -9.15
CA ALA A 54 -2.26 10.15 -8.54
C ALA A 54 -2.80 8.76 -8.96
N LEU A 55 -2.60 8.40 -10.22
CA LEU A 55 -2.93 7.07 -10.69
C LEU A 55 -1.97 6.04 -10.10
N THR A 56 -0.68 6.36 -10.01
CA THR A 56 0.33 5.45 -9.46
C THR A 56 0.04 5.10 -8.01
N ALA A 57 -0.22 6.07 -7.13
CA ALA A 57 -0.51 5.78 -5.72
C ALA A 57 -1.78 4.93 -5.57
N PHE A 58 -2.81 5.16 -6.39
CA PHE A 58 -4.00 4.32 -6.41
C PHE A 58 -3.73 2.89 -6.91
N PHE A 59 -3.07 2.74 -8.06
CA PHE A 59 -2.81 1.42 -8.65
C PHE A 59 -1.85 0.58 -7.81
N ILE A 60 -0.95 1.19 -7.05
CA ILE A 60 -0.06 0.49 -6.11
C ILE A 60 -0.78 0.09 -4.84
N ALA A 61 -1.75 0.88 -4.38
CA ALA A 61 -2.56 0.52 -3.22
C ALA A 61 -3.37 -0.77 -3.42
N ILE A 62 -3.75 -1.12 -4.66
CA ILE A 62 -4.52 -2.34 -4.99
C ILE A 62 -3.74 -3.63 -4.69
N PRO A 63 -2.58 -3.90 -5.32
CA PRO A 63 -1.79 -5.08 -4.99
C PRO A 63 -1.30 -5.04 -3.55
N CYS A 64 -0.97 -3.87 -2.99
CA CYS A 64 -0.58 -3.76 -1.59
C CYS A 64 -1.68 -4.23 -0.65
N ALA A 65 -2.92 -3.77 -0.85
CA ALA A 65 -4.04 -4.17 -0.01
C ALA A 65 -4.42 -5.64 -0.19
N LYS A 66 -4.36 -6.15 -1.43
CA LYS A 66 -4.62 -7.56 -1.68
C LYS A 66 -3.56 -8.47 -1.06
N VAL A 67 -2.27 -8.17 -1.27
CA VAL A 67 -1.16 -8.97 -0.74
C VAL A 67 -1.12 -8.88 0.78
N GLY A 68 -1.24 -7.66 1.32
CA GLY A 68 -1.33 -7.43 2.75
C GLY A 68 -2.42 -8.28 3.38
N TYR A 69 -3.64 -8.27 2.83
CA TYR A 69 -4.71 -9.14 3.31
C TYR A 69 -4.33 -10.62 3.23
N THR A 70 -3.83 -11.11 2.09
CA THR A 70 -3.54 -12.55 1.94
C THR A 70 -2.44 -13.06 2.87
N VAL A 71 -1.46 -12.22 3.20
CA VAL A 71 -0.31 -12.59 4.04
C VAL A 71 -0.62 -12.39 5.53
N MET A 72 -1.33 -11.31 5.85
CA MET A 72 -1.52 -10.85 7.21
C MET A 72 -2.89 -11.18 7.80
N ARG A 73 -3.82 -11.76 7.02
CA ARG A 73 -5.10 -12.21 7.55
C ARG A 73 -4.91 -13.23 8.66
N ASP A 74 -5.84 -13.21 9.60
CA ASP A 74 -6.01 -14.32 10.50
C ASP A 74 -6.47 -15.57 9.70
N LYS A 75 -5.89 -16.71 10.05
CA LYS A 75 -6.18 -18.00 9.43
C LYS A 75 -7.35 -18.71 10.12
N GLU A 76 -7.77 -18.24 11.29
CA GLU A 76 -8.92 -18.75 12.03
C GLU A 76 -10.25 -18.36 11.36
N PHE A 77 -10.30 -17.20 10.69
CA PHE A 77 -11.49 -16.78 9.94
C PHE A 77 -11.52 -17.31 8.51
N GLU A 78 -12.73 -17.50 7.98
CA GLU A 78 -12.92 -17.80 6.57
C GLU A 78 -12.41 -16.65 5.69
N PRO A 79 -11.61 -16.94 4.66
CA PRO A 79 -11.11 -15.91 3.77
C PRO A 79 -12.22 -15.28 2.93
N TYR A 80 -12.17 -13.96 2.80
CA TYR A 80 -12.96 -13.22 1.82
C TYR A 80 -12.58 -13.67 0.40
N LYS A 81 -13.58 -13.97 -0.43
CA LYS A 81 -13.40 -14.39 -1.83
C LYS A 81 -14.30 -13.61 -2.79
N GLY A 82 -13.94 -13.65 -4.07
CA GLY A 82 -14.74 -13.11 -5.18
C GLY A 82 -15.07 -11.62 -5.05
N ARG A 83 -16.35 -11.29 -5.19
CA ARG A 83 -16.84 -9.90 -5.22
C ARG A 83 -16.64 -9.18 -3.87
N SER A 84 -16.85 -9.88 -2.74
CA SER A 84 -16.68 -9.29 -1.40
C SER A 84 -15.25 -8.81 -1.18
N LEU A 85 -14.26 -9.68 -1.47
CA LEU A 85 -12.84 -9.32 -1.38
C LEU A 85 -12.50 -8.15 -2.32
N THR A 86 -13.00 -8.18 -3.55
CA THR A 86 -12.70 -7.14 -4.55
C THR A 86 -13.17 -5.76 -4.09
N ILE A 87 -14.40 -5.65 -3.57
CA ILE A 87 -14.93 -4.38 -3.06
C ILE A 87 -14.11 -3.89 -1.86
N ARG A 88 -13.80 -4.76 -0.90
CA ARG A 88 -13.01 -4.42 0.29
C ARG A 88 -11.60 -3.93 -0.08
N VAL A 89 -10.94 -4.61 -1.01
CA VAL A 89 -9.64 -4.18 -1.55
C VAL A 89 -9.75 -2.81 -2.20
N LEU A 90 -10.71 -2.60 -3.11
CA LEU A 90 -10.84 -1.31 -3.79
C LEU A 90 -11.12 -0.16 -2.83
N VAL A 91 -12.03 -0.35 -1.87
CA VAL A 91 -12.33 0.68 -0.84
C VAL A 91 -11.08 1.00 -0.02
N CYS A 92 -10.37 -0.03 0.46
CA CYS A 92 -9.12 0.15 1.19
C CYS A 92 -8.06 0.90 0.35
N SER A 93 -7.91 0.53 -0.92
CA SER A 93 -6.96 1.17 -1.83
C SER A 93 -7.28 2.63 -2.13
N ILE A 94 -8.55 2.99 -2.29
CA ILE A 94 -8.99 4.39 -2.46
C ILE A 94 -8.59 5.20 -1.23
N ILE A 95 -8.87 4.69 -0.04
CA ILE A 95 -8.57 5.40 1.21
C ILE A 95 -7.06 5.53 1.42
N TYR A 96 -6.28 4.49 1.12
CA TYR A 96 -4.81 4.54 1.21
C TYR A 96 -4.21 5.56 0.26
N ALA A 97 -4.69 5.60 -0.98
CA ALA A 97 -4.28 6.62 -1.95
C ALA A 97 -4.70 8.03 -1.48
N ALA A 98 -5.92 8.18 -0.97
CA ALA A 98 -6.40 9.45 -0.44
C ALA A 98 -5.54 9.94 0.74
N LEU A 99 -5.20 9.07 1.70
CA LEU A 99 -4.31 9.40 2.81
C LEU A 99 -2.93 9.85 2.32
N TRP A 100 -2.40 9.20 1.28
CA TRP A 100 -1.15 9.61 0.66
C TRP A 100 -1.22 11.01 0.05
N TYR A 101 -2.29 11.33 -0.68
CA TYR A 101 -2.49 12.69 -1.21
C TYR A 101 -2.67 13.71 -0.13
N VAL A 102 -3.54 13.44 0.85
CA VAL A 102 -3.78 14.35 1.96
C VAL A 102 -2.45 14.66 2.66
N ARG A 103 -1.63 13.64 2.93
CA ARG A 103 -0.30 13.83 3.52
C ARG A 103 0.57 14.77 2.69
N GLY A 104 0.60 14.63 1.38
CA GLY A 104 1.44 15.50 0.56
C GLY A 104 0.84 16.89 0.27
N THR A 105 -0.46 17.10 0.48
CA THR A 105 -1.07 18.44 0.40
C THR A 105 -0.94 19.25 1.70
N ILE A 106 -0.62 18.59 2.81
CA ILE A 106 -0.19 19.27 4.03
C ILE A 106 1.14 19.92 3.67
N GLY A 107 1.19 21.26 3.58
CA GLY A 107 2.34 22.08 3.14
C GLY A 107 3.57 22.04 4.07
N ILE A 108 3.89 20.85 4.55
CA ILE A 108 5.04 20.47 5.35
C ILE A 108 5.83 19.48 4.47
N GLU A 109 6.64 20.05 3.58
CA GLU A 109 7.44 19.32 2.59
C GLU A 109 8.55 18.51 3.28
N ASN A 110 9.21 19.11 4.28
CA ASN A 110 10.30 18.51 5.03
C ASN A 110 10.01 18.57 6.54
N PRO A 111 9.10 17.72 7.05
CA PRO A 111 8.78 17.72 8.47
C PRO A 111 10.00 17.40 9.33
N GLU A 112 10.20 18.20 10.36
CA GLU A 112 11.18 17.90 11.41
C GLU A 112 10.78 16.63 12.18
N ILE A 113 11.74 15.97 12.83
CA ILE A 113 11.51 14.70 13.51
C ILE A 113 10.39 14.78 14.57
N TRP A 114 10.24 15.92 15.25
CA TRP A 114 9.18 16.11 16.24
C TRP A 114 7.79 16.28 15.60
N GLN A 115 7.70 16.79 14.36
CA GLN A 115 6.43 16.88 13.63
C GLN A 115 5.94 15.49 13.23
N TRP A 116 6.87 14.57 12.89
CA TRP A 116 6.53 13.17 12.64
C TRP A 116 5.88 12.48 13.85
N THR A 117 6.21 12.89 15.08
CA THR A 117 5.57 12.38 16.30
C THR A 117 4.06 12.61 16.33
N PHE A 118 3.56 13.64 15.65
CA PHE A 118 2.13 13.93 15.54
C PHE A 118 1.54 13.46 14.21
N LEU A 119 2.30 13.60 13.13
CA LEU A 119 1.84 13.30 11.79
C LEU A 119 1.73 11.80 11.55
N ALA A 120 2.77 11.01 11.88
CA ALA A 120 2.76 9.58 11.61
C ALA A 120 1.63 8.86 12.36
N PRO A 121 1.38 9.07 13.66
CA PRO A 121 0.30 8.39 14.36
C PRO A 121 -1.09 8.67 13.77
N LEU A 122 -1.36 9.90 13.31
CA LEU A 122 -2.65 10.24 12.70
C LEU A 122 -2.91 9.42 11.43
N PHE A 123 -1.94 9.40 10.51
CA PHE A 123 -2.07 8.65 9.25
C PHE A 123 -2.04 7.14 9.47
N LEU A 124 -1.17 6.65 10.37
CA LEU A 124 -1.12 5.23 10.73
C LEU A 124 -2.40 4.77 11.43
N PHE A 125 -3.01 5.62 12.26
CA PHE A 125 -4.28 5.33 12.90
C PHE A 125 -5.40 5.19 11.86
N ILE A 126 -5.58 6.17 10.96
CA ILE A 126 -6.65 6.11 9.96
C ILE A 126 -6.41 4.98 8.96
N GLY A 127 -5.17 4.80 8.49
CA GLY A 127 -4.81 3.71 7.58
C GLY A 127 -4.95 2.33 8.22
N GLY A 128 -4.56 2.20 9.50
CA GLY A 128 -4.74 0.99 10.29
C GLY A 128 -6.22 0.67 10.51
N LEU A 129 -7.01 1.66 10.95
CA LEU A 129 -8.46 1.54 11.13
C LEU A 129 -9.15 1.10 9.84
N THR A 130 -8.75 1.68 8.71
CA THR A 130 -9.26 1.27 7.39
C THR A 130 -9.02 -0.20 7.10
N ALA A 131 -7.82 -0.70 7.44
CA ALA A 131 -7.47 -2.11 7.24
C ALA A 131 -8.28 -3.03 8.15
N VAL A 132 -8.40 -2.68 9.44
CA VAL A 132 -9.22 -3.41 10.43
C VAL A 132 -10.67 -3.51 9.95
N LEU A 133 -11.28 -2.39 9.56
CA LEU A 133 -12.67 -2.37 9.10
C LEU A 133 -12.88 -3.06 7.75
N SER A 134 -11.86 -3.09 6.89
CA SER A 134 -11.96 -3.71 5.56
C SER A 134 -11.75 -5.22 5.61
N PHE A 135 -10.91 -5.72 6.52
CA PHE A 135 -10.39 -7.08 6.48
C PHE A 135 -10.52 -7.88 7.78
N ASP A 136 -11.05 -7.26 8.84
CA ASP A 136 -11.27 -7.89 10.15
C ASP A 136 -9.98 -8.47 10.75
N ILE A 137 -8.88 -7.73 10.56
CA ILE A 137 -7.56 -8.03 11.11
C ILE A 137 -7.33 -7.25 12.41
N ASP A 138 -6.44 -7.75 13.26
CA ASP A 138 -6.06 -7.06 14.49
C ASP A 138 -5.46 -5.68 14.24
N TRP A 139 -5.56 -4.79 15.24
CA TRP A 139 -5.09 -3.41 15.14
C TRP A 139 -3.62 -3.28 14.70
N GLY A 140 -2.71 -3.99 15.37
CA GLY A 140 -1.27 -3.92 15.03
C GLY A 140 -0.96 -4.45 13.63
N VAL A 141 -1.71 -5.44 13.19
CA VAL A 141 -1.63 -5.99 11.85
C VAL A 141 -2.18 -5.00 10.82
N GLY A 142 -3.29 -4.32 11.14
CA GLY A 142 -3.86 -3.26 10.31
C GLY A 142 -2.91 -2.07 10.11
N VAL A 143 -2.23 -1.63 11.17
CA VAL A 143 -1.18 -0.60 11.06
C VAL A 143 -0.04 -1.07 10.16
N SER A 144 0.40 -2.32 10.30
CA SER A 144 1.45 -2.92 9.46
C SER A 144 1.01 -3.01 7.98
N HIS A 145 -0.26 -3.33 7.74
CA HIS A 145 -0.86 -3.42 6.42
C HIS A 145 -0.84 -2.07 5.68
N TYR A 146 -1.20 -0.97 6.36
CA TYR A 146 -1.06 0.36 5.78
C TYR A 146 0.40 0.78 5.61
N SER A 147 1.26 0.45 6.59
CA SER A 147 2.70 0.77 6.53
C SER A 147 3.38 0.13 5.31
N PHE A 148 2.98 -1.08 4.93
CA PHE A 148 3.47 -1.75 3.72
C PHE A 148 3.21 -0.91 2.45
N TYR A 149 1.99 -0.37 2.31
CA TYR A 149 1.68 0.54 1.20
C TYR A 149 2.54 1.81 1.25
N VAL A 150 2.64 2.45 2.42
CA VAL A 150 3.42 3.69 2.63
C VAL A 150 4.89 3.50 2.24
N ILE A 151 5.51 2.39 2.65
CA ILE A 151 6.91 2.08 2.32
C ILE A 151 7.08 1.90 0.81
N LEU A 152 6.20 1.14 0.17
CA LEU A 152 6.31 0.87 -1.28
C LEU A 152 6.10 2.13 -2.12
N ILE A 153 5.10 2.96 -1.80
CA ILE A 153 4.87 4.19 -2.56
C ILE A 153 5.95 5.25 -2.30
N ALA A 154 6.50 5.31 -1.08
CA ALA A 154 7.65 6.16 -0.77
C ALA A 154 8.89 5.71 -1.55
N LEU A 155 9.15 4.41 -1.64
CA LEU A 155 10.24 3.84 -2.44
C LEU A 155 10.07 4.19 -3.93
N MET A 156 8.87 4.07 -4.49
CA MET A 156 8.61 4.45 -5.88
C MET A 156 8.91 5.92 -6.15
N ARG A 157 8.49 6.82 -5.25
CA ARG A 157 8.83 8.26 -5.38
C ARG A 157 10.33 8.50 -5.32
N TYR A 158 11.00 7.88 -4.34
CA TYR A 158 12.44 7.99 -4.20
C TYR A 158 13.17 7.56 -5.47
N LEU A 159 12.77 6.44 -6.09
CA LEU A 159 13.34 5.98 -7.36
C LEU A 159 13.03 6.92 -8.53
N ALA A 160 11.87 7.59 -8.51
CA ALA A 160 11.51 8.61 -9.48
C ALA A 160 12.24 9.95 -9.27
N GLY A 161 13.11 10.06 -8.25
CA GLY A 161 13.83 11.29 -7.91
C GLY A 161 12.97 12.31 -7.15
N LEU A 162 11.80 11.91 -6.65
CA LEU A 162 10.89 12.78 -5.90
C LEU A 162 11.07 12.56 -4.39
N HIS A 163 11.02 13.64 -3.61
CA HIS A 163 10.98 13.55 -2.15
C HIS A 163 9.62 13.00 -1.68
N PRO A 164 9.59 12.08 -0.69
CA PRO A 164 8.36 11.71 -0.01
C PRO A 164 8.02 12.72 1.10
N PRO A 165 6.76 13.13 1.31
CA PRO A 165 5.56 12.94 0.46
C PRO A 165 5.02 14.26 -0.17
N LEU A 166 4.61 14.12 -1.45
CA LEU A 166 4.36 15.14 -2.49
C LEU A 166 5.46 16.19 -2.69
#